data_AF-M7WKD6-F1
#
_entry.id   AF-M7WKD6-F1
#
_cell.length_a   1.000
_cell.length_b   1.000
_cell.length_c   1.000
_cell.angle_alpha   90.00
_cell.angle_beta   90.00
_cell.angle_gamma   90.00
#
_symmetry.space_group_name_H-M   'P 1'
#
loop_
_entity.id
_entity.type
_entity.pdbx_description
1 polymer ?
#
loop_
_entity_poly.entity_id
_entity_poly.type
_entity_poly.pdbx_seq_one_letter_code
_entity_poly.pdbx_strand_id
1 'polypeptide(L)'
;ENILLVDYTKQIKLIDFGSACFENNTLYIYIQSRHYRAPEVILGLPYSTSIDMWSLGCITAEFFLGIPIFPGNSEYNQLYKIISMIGPPPTEMLETATKATKYFRKRKGLNGRIIYEFKTKSEFEYDNGVVIESNREYFDYTSLEDFCNRVPLRVSARDEPRKVEYRKAFYDFLRRILVWNPHQRLRPIQALHHPFITREIFNGSFEVHRCVSPLREHPPSSIQSIDDTLMALYPNPVIAQSQKIRSFSPTSYYELYLNALNNGIVLNIQNSNPFSHVPMTPL
;
A
#
# COMPACT_ATOMS: atom_id res chain seq x y z
N GLU A 1 7.22 -9.07 4.95
CA GLU A 1 6.62 -9.89 6.03
C GLU A 1 5.30 -10.50 5.60
N ASN A 2 4.33 -9.72 5.10
CA ASN A 2 2.98 -10.23 4.79
C ASN A 2 2.82 -10.91 3.41
N ILE A 3 3.92 -11.28 2.76
CA ILE A 3 3.96 -12.06 1.51
C ILE A 3 4.78 -13.31 1.78
N LEU A 4 4.15 -14.48 1.72
CA LEU A 4 4.79 -15.76 1.99
C LEU A 4 4.95 -16.59 0.72
N LEU A 5 6.04 -17.35 0.64
CA LEU A 5 6.21 -18.43 -0.32
C LEU A 5 5.36 -19.62 0.13
N VAL A 6 4.63 -20.24 -0.80
CA VAL A 6 3.76 -21.39 -0.49
C VAL A 6 4.59 -22.63 -0.18
N ASP A 7 5.69 -22.81 -0.89
CA ASP A 7 6.60 -23.95 -0.83
C ASP A 7 7.93 -23.56 -1.52
N TYR A 8 8.71 -24.55 -1.99
CA TYR A 8 9.91 -24.32 -2.79
C TYR A 8 9.63 -23.82 -4.23
N THR A 9 8.36 -23.67 -4.62
CA THR A 9 7.99 -23.04 -5.89
C THR A 9 8.07 -21.51 -5.79
N LYS A 10 7.83 -20.83 -6.92
CA LYS A 10 7.77 -19.37 -7.00
C LYS A 10 6.37 -18.81 -6.70
N GLN A 11 5.48 -19.63 -6.13
CA GLN A 11 4.12 -19.19 -5.78
C GLN A 11 4.12 -18.43 -4.46
N ILE A 12 3.38 -17.32 -4.44
CA ILE A 12 3.26 -16.44 -3.27
C ILE A 12 1.81 -16.31 -2.81
N LYS A 13 1.61 -16.07 -1.52
CA LYS A 13 0.31 -15.71 -0.94
C LYS A 13 0.46 -14.48 -0.04
N LEU A 14 -0.51 -13.58 -0.13
CA LEU A 14 -0.68 -12.48 0.80
C LEU A 14 -1.34 -13.01 2.07
N ILE A 15 -0.87 -12.54 3.22
CA ILE A 15 -1.40 -12.91 4.54
C ILE A 15 -1.69 -11.66 5.38
N ASP A 16 -2.17 -11.87 6.60
CA ASP A 16 -2.37 -10.83 7.61
C ASP A 16 -3.27 -9.69 7.12
N PHE A 17 -4.54 -10.02 6.98
CA PHE A 17 -5.60 -9.07 6.66
C PHE A 17 -6.12 -8.35 7.92
N GLY A 18 -5.42 -8.41 9.06
CA GLY A 18 -5.87 -7.84 10.34
C GLY A 18 -6.12 -6.33 10.31
N SER A 19 -5.49 -5.63 9.37
CA SER A 19 -5.66 -4.19 9.11
C SER A 19 -6.49 -3.88 7.86
N ALA A 20 -7.04 -4.88 7.19
CA ALA A 20 -7.85 -4.69 5.99
C ALA A 20 -9.19 -4.02 6.35
N CYS A 21 -9.62 -3.09 5.51
CA CYS A 21 -10.90 -2.39 5.65
C CYS A 21 -11.49 -2.11 4.28
N PHE A 22 -12.78 -1.77 4.26
CA PHE A 22 -13.42 -1.26 3.05
C PHE A 22 -13.09 0.23 2.88
N GLU A 23 -13.00 0.68 1.62
CA GLU A 23 -12.66 2.06 1.26
C GLU A 23 -13.63 3.10 1.86
N ASN A 24 -14.90 2.75 2.04
CA ASN A 24 -15.92 3.61 2.65
C ASN A 24 -15.98 3.50 4.19
N ASN A 25 -15.18 2.62 4.79
CA ASN A 25 -15.11 2.41 6.23
C ASN A 25 -13.65 2.41 6.71
N THR A 26 -12.96 3.52 6.44
CA THR A 26 -11.59 3.77 6.89
C THR A 26 -11.59 4.13 8.37
N LEU A 27 -10.99 3.29 9.20
CA LEU A 27 -11.10 3.41 10.67
C LEU A 27 -9.92 4.11 11.33
N TYR A 28 -8.75 4.11 10.68
CA TYR A 28 -7.50 4.48 11.33
C TYR A 28 -6.71 5.50 10.51
N ILE A 29 -6.24 6.54 11.19
CA ILE A 29 -5.39 7.59 10.61
C ILE A 29 -3.89 7.22 10.56
N TYR A 30 -3.51 6.11 11.19
CA TYR A 30 -2.15 5.59 11.24
C TYR A 30 -2.18 4.11 10.85
N ILE A 31 -1.88 3.84 9.59
CA ILE A 31 -1.95 2.52 8.97
C ILE A 31 -0.69 2.24 8.15
N GLN A 32 -0.54 1.00 7.67
CA GLN A 32 0.65 0.48 6.97
C GLN A 32 1.91 0.47 7.85
N SER A 33 2.80 -0.46 7.57
CA SER A 33 4.16 -0.41 8.10
C SER A 33 4.92 0.78 7.49
N ARG A 34 5.68 1.51 8.31
CA ARG A 34 6.21 2.85 7.96
C ARG A 34 6.99 2.89 6.64
N HIS A 35 7.86 1.93 6.38
CA HIS A 35 8.69 1.90 5.16
C HIS A 35 7.87 1.75 3.87
N TYR A 36 6.64 1.25 3.99
CA TYR A 36 5.70 0.99 2.89
C TYR A 36 4.51 1.96 2.92
N ARG A 37 4.52 2.96 3.82
CA ARG A 37 3.40 3.87 4.02
C ARG A 37 3.31 4.89 2.90
N ALA A 38 2.11 5.05 2.36
CA ALA A 38 1.82 5.98 1.28
C ALA A 38 1.85 7.44 1.75
N PRO A 39 2.24 8.40 0.89
CA PRO A 39 2.35 9.80 1.27
C PRO A 39 1.02 10.40 1.71
N GLU A 40 -0.11 10.00 1.11
CA GLU A 40 -1.44 10.46 1.51
C GLU A 40 -1.76 10.10 2.98
N VAL A 41 -1.30 8.95 3.47
CA VAL A 41 -1.49 8.54 4.87
C VAL A 41 -0.63 9.40 5.81
N ILE A 42 0.64 9.65 5.44
CA ILE A 42 1.54 10.48 6.26
C ILE A 42 1.04 11.93 6.31
N LEU A 43 0.54 12.45 5.20
CA LEU A 43 0.00 13.81 5.07
C LEU A 43 -1.42 13.97 5.61
N GLY A 44 -2.08 12.88 6.02
CA GLY A 44 -3.42 12.91 6.61
C GLY A 44 -4.50 13.29 5.59
N LEU A 45 -4.35 12.82 4.36
CA LEU A 45 -5.37 12.90 3.32
C LEU A 45 -6.28 11.66 3.37
N PRO A 46 -7.49 11.74 2.79
CA PRO A 46 -8.28 10.56 2.51
C PRO A 46 -7.46 9.55 1.69
N TYR A 47 -7.61 8.27 2.02
CA TYR A 47 -6.87 7.20 1.37
C TYR A 47 -7.84 6.14 0.83
N SER A 48 -7.37 5.37 -0.16
CA SER A 48 -8.12 4.29 -0.80
C SER A 48 -7.24 3.05 -0.94
N THR A 49 -7.70 2.05 -1.70
CA THR A 49 -6.87 0.90 -2.11
C THR A 49 -5.59 1.31 -2.87
N SER A 50 -5.46 2.57 -3.30
CA SER A 50 -4.23 3.09 -3.91
C SER A 50 -3.01 2.98 -2.99
N ILE A 51 -3.19 2.96 -1.67
CA ILE A 51 -2.07 2.83 -0.72
C ILE A 51 -1.36 1.47 -0.84
N ASP A 52 -2.09 0.43 -1.23
CA ASP A 52 -1.52 -0.90 -1.43
C ASP A 52 -0.63 -0.93 -2.67
N MET A 53 -0.99 -0.18 -3.71
CA MET A 53 -0.13 0.01 -4.88
C MET A 53 1.16 0.74 -4.49
N TRP A 54 1.10 1.74 -3.61
CA TRP A 54 2.34 2.35 -3.09
C TRP A 54 3.21 1.34 -2.35
N SER A 55 2.63 0.56 -1.44
CA SER A 55 3.35 -0.54 -0.74
C SER A 55 3.99 -1.50 -1.73
N LEU A 56 3.27 -1.89 -2.79
CA LEU A 56 3.78 -2.75 -3.85
C LEU A 56 4.99 -2.12 -4.56
N GLY A 57 4.96 -0.83 -4.85
CA GLY A 57 6.10 -0.11 -5.43
C GLY A 57 7.33 -0.16 -4.53
N CYS A 58 7.15 0.09 -3.23
CA CYS A 58 8.23 -0.02 -2.25
C CYS A 58 8.81 -1.43 -2.17
N ILE A 59 7.97 -2.46 -2.10
CA ILE A 59 8.37 -3.88 -2.06
C ILE A 59 9.09 -4.27 -3.36
N THR A 60 8.58 -3.83 -4.51
CA THR A 60 9.18 -4.12 -5.81
C THR A 60 10.59 -3.55 -5.87
N ALA A 61 10.79 -2.29 -5.45
CA ALA A 61 12.12 -1.69 -5.37
C ALA A 61 13.03 -2.41 -4.36
N GLU A 62 12.50 -2.77 -3.19
CA GLU A 62 13.21 -3.50 -2.15
C GLU A 62 13.73 -4.86 -2.62
N PHE A 63 13.00 -5.58 -3.49
CA PHE A 63 13.50 -6.85 -4.04
C PHE A 63 14.79 -6.70 -4.86
N PHE A 64 15.00 -5.56 -5.53
CA PHE A 64 16.25 -5.31 -6.26
C PHE A 64 17.33 -4.71 -5.37
N LEU A 65 16.93 -3.88 -4.41
CA LEU A 65 17.85 -3.17 -3.54
C LEU A 65 18.37 -4.03 -2.37
N GLY A 66 17.56 -4.97 -1.89
CA GLY A 66 17.82 -5.82 -0.71
C GLY A 66 17.49 -5.15 0.63
N ILE A 67 17.12 -3.87 0.63
CA ILE A 67 16.66 -3.09 1.78
C ILE A 67 15.50 -2.18 1.33
N PRO A 68 14.68 -1.67 2.26
CA PRO A 68 13.58 -0.77 1.89
C PRO A 68 14.08 0.44 1.10
N ILE A 69 13.34 0.83 0.05
CA ILE A 69 13.66 2.05 -0.72
C ILE A 69 13.47 3.33 0.11
N PHE A 70 12.60 3.31 1.11
CA PHE A 70 12.38 4.42 2.04
C PHE A 70 12.50 3.94 3.50
N PRO A 71 13.74 3.73 4.01
CA PRO A 71 13.95 3.21 5.36
C PRO A 71 13.87 4.32 6.43
N GLY A 72 12.70 4.96 6.57
CA GLY A 72 12.51 6.07 7.49
C GLY A 72 12.36 5.64 8.95
N ASN A 73 13.09 6.28 9.87
CA ASN A 73 12.97 6.02 11.32
C ASN A 73 11.80 6.77 12.01
N SER A 74 11.22 7.75 11.32
CA SER A 74 10.10 8.59 11.75
C SER A 74 9.24 8.98 10.53
N GLU A 75 8.03 9.49 10.72
CA GLU A 75 7.21 9.98 9.59
C GLU A 75 7.87 11.16 8.86
N TYR A 76 8.55 12.04 9.60
CA TYR A 76 9.34 13.12 9.02
C TYR A 76 10.48 12.55 8.15
N ASN A 77 11.26 11.60 8.68
CA ASN A 77 12.35 11.01 7.92
C ASN A 77 11.86 10.16 6.74
N GLN A 78 10.68 9.53 6.87
CA GLN A 78 10.01 8.83 5.77
C GLN A 78 9.67 9.80 4.63
N LEU A 79 9.02 10.93 4.94
CA LEU A 79 8.73 11.97 3.94
C LEU A 79 10.00 12.57 3.33
N TYR A 80 11.03 12.84 4.15
CA TYR A 80 12.32 13.31 3.65
C TYR A 80 12.88 12.35 2.59
N LYS A 81 12.91 11.05 2.86
CA LYS A 81 13.41 10.03 1.92
C LYS A 81 12.56 9.92 0.65
N ILE A 82 11.24 10.06 0.76
CA ILE A 82 10.35 10.11 -0.40
C ILE A 82 10.67 11.35 -1.27
N ILE A 83 10.73 12.53 -0.66
CA ILE A 83 11.01 13.80 -1.35
C ILE A 83 12.39 13.76 -2.03
N SER A 84 13.40 13.23 -1.35
CA SER A 84 14.75 13.06 -1.92
C SER A 84 14.76 12.17 -3.16
N MET A 85 13.84 11.21 -3.29
CA MET A 85 13.82 10.24 -4.38
C MET A 85 12.91 10.66 -5.54
N ILE A 86 11.74 11.23 -5.27
CA ILE A 86 10.70 11.53 -6.27
C ILE A 86 10.34 13.03 -6.37
N GLY A 87 11.09 13.90 -5.67
CA GLY A 87 10.83 15.33 -5.63
C GLY A 87 9.70 15.74 -4.67
N PRO A 88 9.44 17.05 -4.51
CA PRO A 88 8.44 17.56 -3.57
C PRO A 88 7.00 17.21 -4.01
N PRO A 89 6.06 17.08 -3.05
CA PRO A 89 4.65 16.90 -3.37
C PRO A 89 4.06 18.11 -4.10
N PRO A 90 3.04 17.92 -4.96
CA PRO A 90 2.29 19.02 -5.56
C PRO A 90 1.65 19.94 -4.51
N THR A 91 1.60 21.24 -4.80
CA THR A 91 1.02 22.24 -3.88
C THR A 91 -0.45 21.93 -3.57
N GLU A 92 -1.21 21.48 -4.55
CA GLU A 92 -2.64 21.16 -4.42
C GLU A 92 -2.88 20.04 -3.40
N MET A 93 -1.95 19.07 -3.35
CA MET A 93 -1.97 17.99 -2.36
C MET A 93 -1.70 18.53 -0.95
N LEU A 94 -0.78 19.48 -0.81
CA LEU A 94 -0.43 20.08 0.49
C LEU A 94 -1.49 21.06 1.02
N GLU A 95 -2.26 21.69 0.13
CA GLU A 95 -3.35 22.59 0.52
C GLU A 95 -4.51 21.85 1.18
N THR A 96 -4.75 20.60 0.79
CA THR A 96 -5.84 19.76 1.29
C THR A 96 -5.40 18.79 2.41
N ALA A 97 -4.09 18.62 2.61
CA ALA A 97 -3.53 17.71 3.60
C ALA A 97 -3.64 18.24 5.04
N THR A 98 -4.31 17.46 5.91
CA THR A 98 -4.54 17.84 7.32
C THR A 98 -3.26 17.92 8.14
N LYS A 99 -2.20 17.18 7.76
CA LYS A 99 -0.89 17.19 8.43
C LYS A 99 0.17 17.99 7.66
N ALA A 100 -0.17 18.75 6.62
CA ALA A 100 0.83 19.47 5.83
C ALA A 100 1.68 20.44 6.67
N THR A 101 1.04 21.25 7.52
CA THR A 101 1.72 22.24 8.37
C THR A 101 2.65 21.64 9.41
N LYS A 102 2.50 20.34 9.71
CA LYS A 102 3.40 19.59 10.59
C LYS A 102 4.80 19.46 9.97
N TYR A 103 4.86 19.15 8.67
CA TYR A 103 6.11 18.83 7.96
C TYR A 103 6.60 19.94 7.02
N PHE A 104 5.72 20.84 6.59
CA PHE A 104 6.03 21.89 5.63
C PHE A 104 5.76 23.28 6.21
N ARG A 105 6.62 24.23 5.88
CA ARG A 105 6.42 25.65 6.12
C ARG A 105 5.74 26.27 4.90
N LYS A 106 4.69 27.05 5.14
CA LYS A 106 3.96 27.80 4.11
C LYS A 106 4.55 29.20 3.96
N ARG A 107 4.92 29.59 2.74
CA ARG A 107 5.40 30.94 2.40
C ARG A 107 4.65 31.50 1.19
N LYS A 108 4.58 32.83 1.09
CA LYS A 108 4.18 33.50 -0.15
C LYS A 108 5.42 33.72 -1.01
N GLY A 109 5.39 33.19 -2.23
CA GLY A 109 6.40 33.45 -3.25
C GLY A 109 6.29 34.85 -3.83
N LEU A 110 7.30 35.24 -4.61
CA LEU A 110 7.41 36.58 -5.23
C LEU A 110 6.24 36.91 -6.17
N ASN A 111 5.61 35.89 -6.76
CA ASN A 111 4.44 36.01 -7.65
C ASN A 111 3.10 35.91 -6.89
N GLY A 112 3.11 35.96 -5.55
CA GLY A 112 1.93 35.81 -4.72
C GLY A 112 1.43 34.37 -4.56
N ARG A 113 2.01 33.39 -5.27
CA ARG A 113 1.65 31.98 -5.12
C ARG A 113 2.14 31.43 -3.79
N ILE A 114 1.38 30.50 -3.23
CA ILE A 114 1.78 29.77 -2.03
C ILE A 114 2.86 28.75 -2.41
N ILE A 115 3.94 28.76 -1.64
CA ILE A 115 5.04 27.79 -1.73
C ILE A 115 5.08 27.03 -0.40
N TYR A 116 5.20 25.72 -0.48
CA TYR A 116 5.45 24.86 0.66
C TYR A 116 6.89 24.38 0.62
N GLU A 117 7.63 24.62 1.69
CA GLU A 117 9.00 24.19 1.85
C GLU A 117 9.05 23.13 2.95
N PHE A 118 9.70 22.00 2.67
CA PHE A 118 9.88 20.96 3.69
C PHE A 118 10.73 21.53 4.82
N LYS A 119 10.27 21.39 6.07
CA LYS A 119 10.99 21.88 7.24
C LYS A 119 12.33 21.18 7.33
N THR A 120 13.35 21.90 7.78
CA THR A 120 14.60 21.29 8.23
C THR A 120 14.37 20.46 9.49
N LYS A 121 15.33 19.59 9.83
CA LYS A 121 15.27 18.78 11.05
C LYS A 121 15.05 19.66 12.28
N SER A 122 15.85 20.72 12.41
CA SER A 122 15.79 21.64 13.55
C SER A 122 14.45 22.39 13.64
N GLU A 123 13.89 22.84 12.51
CA GLU A 123 12.56 23.46 12.48
C GLU A 123 11.47 22.46 12.89
N PHE A 124 11.52 21.22 12.39
CA PHE A 124 10.56 20.19 12.75
C PHE A 124 10.63 19.83 14.25
N GLU A 125 11.84 19.66 14.78
CA GLU A 125 12.08 19.36 16.20
C GLU A 125 11.54 20.47 17.11
N TYR A 126 11.84 21.73 16.77
CA TYR A 126 11.36 22.91 17.50
C TYR A 126 9.82 22.99 17.49
N ASP A 127 9.21 22.92 16.31
CA ASP A 127 7.75 23.09 16.14
C ASP A 127 6.93 21.99 16.83
N ASN A 128 7.49 20.80 16.97
CA ASN A 128 6.78 19.63 17.52
C ASN A 128 7.24 19.25 18.93
N GLY A 129 8.25 19.93 19.50
CA GLY A 129 8.79 19.61 20.82
C GLY A 129 9.37 18.19 20.92
N VAL A 130 9.99 17.71 19.84
CA VAL A 130 10.56 16.35 19.75
C VAL A 130 12.02 16.42 19.35
N VAL A 131 12.77 15.38 19.69
CA VAL A 131 14.13 15.15 19.15
C VAL A 131 14.05 13.90 18.29
N ILE A 132 14.49 14.00 17.04
CA ILE A 132 14.49 12.87 16.11
C ILE A 132 15.92 12.43 15.80
N GLU A 133 16.07 11.14 15.57
CA GLU A 133 17.34 10.58 15.11
C GLU A 133 17.76 11.19 13.76
N SER A 134 19.06 11.36 13.56
CA SER A 134 19.60 11.82 12.29
C SER A 134 19.34 10.82 11.17
N ASN A 135 19.20 11.33 9.95
CA ASN A 135 19.01 10.51 8.76
C ASN A 135 20.21 9.56 8.59
N ARG A 136 19.94 8.26 8.46
CA ARG A 136 20.94 7.28 8.03
C ARG A 136 20.84 7.12 6.51
N GLU A 137 21.96 7.30 5.83
CA GLU A 137 22.09 7.06 4.39
C GLU A 137 22.53 5.61 4.17
N TYR A 138 21.64 4.82 3.58
CA TYR A 138 21.90 3.41 3.28
C TYR A 138 22.39 3.22 1.83
N PHE A 139 22.17 4.22 0.99
CA PHE A 139 22.54 4.29 -0.41
C PHE A 139 22.63 5.77 -0.82
N ASP A 140 23.29 6.03 -1.95
CA ASP A 140 23.61 7.36 -2.48
C ASP A 140 22.78 7.73 -3.73
N TYR A 141 21.66 7.03 -3.99
CA TYR A 141 20.79 7.36 -5.12
C TYR A 141 20.11 8.73 -4.92
N THR A 142 20.14 9.53 -5.97
CA THR A 142 19.65 10.93 -5.95
C THR A 142 18.24 11.10 -6.52
N SER A 143 17.75 10.08 -7.22
CA SER A 143 16.40 10.06 -7.79
C SER A 143 15.97 8.63 -8.08
N LEU A 144 14.67 8.44 -8.31
CA LEU A 144 14.13 7.15 -8.70
C LEU A 144 14.73 6.63 -10.03
N GLU A 145 15.03 7.55 -10.96
CA GLU A 145 15.68 7.21 -12.23
C GLU A 145 17.13 6.73 -12.01
N ASP A 146 17.89 7.47 -11.21
CA ASP A 146 19.27 7.12 -10.82
C ASP A 146 19.31 5.75 -10.14
N PHE A 147 18.38 5.51 -9.20
CA PHE A 147 18.18 4.19 -8.58
C PHE A 147 17.94 3.09 -9.62
N CYS A 148 16.98 3.25 -10.53
CA CYS A 148 16.63 2.21 -11.50
C CYS A 148 17.77 1.95 -12.50
N ASN A 149 18.58 2.96 -12.81
CA ASN A 149 19.73 2.82 -13.71
C ASN A 149 20.91 2.09 -13.04
N ARG A 150 21.13 2.32 -11.75
CA ARG A 150 22.31 1.81 -11.03
C ARG A 150 22.09 0.53 -10.24
N VAL A 151 20.86 0.26 -9.77
CA VAL A 151 20.59 -0.90 -8.89
C VAL A 151 21.05 -2.21 -9.57
N PRO A 152 21.72 -3.13 -8.85
CA PRO A 152 22.17 -4.38 -9.43
C PRO A 152 21.00 -5.16 -10.04
N LEU A 153 21.10 -5.47 -11.33
CA LEU A 153 20.10 -6.25 -12.07
C LEU A 153 20.77 -7.50 -12.62
N ARG A 154 20.42 -8.66 -12.04
CA ARG A 154 20.86 -9.98 -12.52
C ARG A 154 19.85 -10.51 -13.51
N VAL A 155 20.28 -10.81 -14.72
CA VAL A 155 19.46 -11.44 -15.78
C VAL A 155 20.13 -12.71 -16.28
N SER A 156 19.37 -13.56 -16.97
CA SER A 156 19.92 -14.76 -17.59
C SER A 156 20.80 -14.38 -18.80
N ALA A 157 21.70 -15.27 -19.23
CA ALA A 157 22.55 -15.01 -20.41
C ALA A 157 21.72 -14.72 -21.68
N ARG A 158 20.54 -15.33 -21.80
CA ARG A 158 19.59 -15.08 -22.89
C ARG A 158 19.02 -13.65 -22.85
N ASP A 159 18.89 -13.10 -21.65
CA ASP A 159 18.24 -11.82 -21.37
C ASP A 159 19.23 -10.65 -21.26
N GLU A 160 20.54 -10.92 -21.21
CA GLU A 160 21.58 -9.88 -21.11
C GLU A 160 21.47 -8.79 -22.19
N PRO A 161 21.16 -9.11 -23.47
CA PRO A 161 20.95 -8.07 -24.49
C PRO A 161 19.75 -7.15 -24.20
N ARG A 162 18.74 -7.63 -23.46
CA ARG A 162 17.52 -6.89 -23.11
C ARG A 162 17.61 -6.15 -21.77
N LYS A 163 18.76 -6.19 -21.10
CA LYS A 163 18.94 -5.61 -19.76
C LYS A 163 18.60 -4.11 -19.70
N VAL A 164 19.01 -3.35 -20.71
CA VAL A 164 18.71 -1.91 -20.81
C VAL A 164 17.20 -1.66 -20.95
N GLU A 165 16.53 -2.49 -21.76
CA GLU A 165 15.08 -2.46 -21.95
C GLU A 165 14.34 -2.77 -20.64
N TYR A 166 14.76 -3.81 -19.90
CA TYR A 166 14.21 -4.14 -18.60
C TYR A 166 14.37 -3.02 -17.58
N ARG A 167 15.52 -2.32 -17.57
CA ARG A 167 15.71 -1.14 -16.70
C ARG A 167 14.73 -0.03 -17.03
N LYS A 168 14.52 0.27 -18.31
CA LYS A 168 13.55 1.27 -18.76
C LYS A 168 12.12 0.89 -18.34
N ALA A 169 11.74 -0.37 -18.55
CA ALA A 169 10.44 -0.88 -18.13
C ALA A 169 10.27 -0.83 -16.60
N PHE A 170 11.31 -1.18 -15.85
CA PHE A 170 11.30 -1.14 -14.38
C PHE A 170 11.15 0.28 -13.85
N TYR A 171 11.92 1.23 -14.40
CA TYR A 171 11.77 2.65 -14.07
C TYR A 171 10.36 3.17 -14.40
N ASP A 172 9.85 2.86 -15.59
CA ASP A 172 8.50 3.27 -16.00
C ASP A 172 7.42 2.71 -15.08
N PHE A 173 7.57 1.47 -14.65
CA PHE A 173 6.66 0.83 -13.72
C PHE A 173 6.70 1.52 -12.34
N LEU A 174 7.90 1.70 -11.77
CA LEU A 174 8.05 2.30 -10.45
C LEU A 174 7.60 3.76 -10.43
N ARG A 175 7.94 4.59 -11.43
CA ARG A 175 7.55 6.01 -11.44
C ARG A 175 6.03 6.22 -11.55
N ARG A 176 5.30 5.24 -12.09
CA ARG A 176 3.82 5.25 -12.17
C ARG A 176 3.15 4.77 -10.89
N ILE A 177 3.86 4.03 -10.06
CA ILE A 177 3.35 3.51 -8.78
C ILE A 177 3.77 4.44 -7.62
N LEU A 178 5.02 4.86 -7.59
CA LEU A 178 5.58 5.76 -6.59
C LEU A 178 5.36 7.22 -6.99
N VAL A 179 4.09 7.58 -7.19
CA VAL A 179 3.63 8.94 -7.51
C VAL A 179 2.86 9.54 -6.34
N TRP A 180 3.01 10.84 -6.15
CA TRP A 180 2.37 11.61 -5.08
C TRP A 180 0.85 11.54 -5.14
N ASN A 181 0.25 11.83 -6.30
CA ASN A 181 -1.20 11.84 -6.45
C ASN A 181 -1.73 10.40 -6.58
N PRO A 182 -2.52 9.90 -5.60
CA PRO A 182 -3.05 8.53 -5.63
C PRO A 182 -3.95 8.26 -6.85
N HIS A 183 -4.59 9.27 -7.43
CA HIS A 183 -5.45 9.11 -8.61
C HIS A 183 -4.65 8.91 -9.91
N GLN A 184 -3.38 9.32 -9.92
CA GLN A 184 -2.46 9.09 -11.05
C GLN A 184 -1.69 7.77 -10.88
N ARG A 185 -1.81 7.13 -9.71
CA ARG A 185 -1.11 5.89 -9.39
C ARG A 185 -1.67 4.74 -10.21
N LEU A 186 -0.78 3.92 -10.76
CA LEU A 186 -1.15 2.75 -11.54
C LEU A 186 -2.07 1.82 -10.71
N ARG A 187 -3.20 1.42 -11.28
CA ARG A 187 -4.13 0.46 -10.63
C ARG A 187 -3.63 -0.98 -10.87
N PRO A 188 -4.00 -1.96 -10.01
CA PRO A 188 -3.56 -3.35 -10.17
C PRO A 188 -3.82 -3.92 -11.58
N ILE A 189 -5.02 -3.71 -12.12
CA ILE A 189 -5.39 -4.20 -13.45
C ILE A 189 -4.56 -3.55 -14.57
N GLN A 190 -4.15 -2.29 -14.41
CA GLN A 190 -3.28 -1.61 -15.37
C GLN A 190 -1.84 -2.11 -15.23
N ALA A 191 -1.38 -2.34 -14.00
CA ALA A 191 -0.06 -2.87 -13.70
C ALA A 191 0.16 -4.27 -14.31
N LEU A 192 -0.86 -5.13 -14.32
CA LEU A 192 -0.78 -6.46 -14.92
C LEU A 192 -0.46 -6.45 -16.42
N HIS A 193 -0.82 -5.38 -17.13
CA HIS A 193 -0.56 -5.22 -18.57
C HIS A 193 0.75 -4.49 -18.85
N HIS A 194 1.47 -4.04 -17.82
CA HIS A 194 2.70 -3.28 -18.01
C HIS A 194 3.83 -4.17 -18.54
N PRO A 195 4.67 -3.73 -19.51
CA PRO A 195 5.77 -4.52 -20.06
C PRO A 195 6.77 -5.08 -19.04
N PHE A 196 6.94 -4.39 -17.91
CA PHE A 196 7.71 -4.91 -16.76
C PHE A 196 7.14 -6.24 -16.21
N ILE A 197 5.82 -6.39 -16.20
CA ILE A 197 5.11 -7.58 -15.71
C ILE A 197 4.94 -8.60 -16.84
N THR A 198 4.50 -8.18 -18.02
CA THR A 198 4.23 -9.08 -19.16
C THR A 198 5.50 -9.61 -19.81
N ARG A 199 6.66 -8.96 -19.59
CA ARG A 199 7.96 -9.22 -20.23
C ARG A 199 8.00 -8.96 -21.73
N GLU A 200 6.96 -8.30 -22.25
CA GLU A 200 6.92 -7.78 -23.60
C GLU A 200 7.95 -6.67 -23.80
N ILE A 201 8.22 -6.34 -25.06
CA ILE A 201 9.23 -5.34 -25.40
C ILE A 201 8.77 -3.96 -24.97
N PHE A 202 9.54 -3.29 -24.11
CA PHE A 202 9.25 -1.90 -23.73
C PHE A 202 9.90 -0.92 -24.70
N ASN A 203 9.07 -0.26 -25.52
CA ASN A 203 9.52 0.71 -26.53
C ASN A 203 9.76 2.13 -25.98
N GLY A 204 9.67 2.34 -24.67
CA GLY A 204 9.83 3.65 -24.02
C GLY A 204 8.52 4.35 -23.66
N SER A 205 7.36 3.77 -24.02
CA SER A 205 6.05 4.31 -23.64
C SER A 205 5.10 3.19 -23.21
N PHE A 206 4.21 3.52 -22.28
CA PHE A 206 3.12 2.64 -21.86
C PHE A 206 1.83 3.45 -21.79
N GLU A 207 0.86 3.06 -22.61
CA GLU A 207 -0.46 3.68 -22.62
C GLU A 207 -1.32 3.08 -21.51
N VAL A 208 -1.79 3.94 -20.62
CA VAL A 208 -2.66 3.53 -19.53
C VAL A 208 -4.09 3.61 -20.02
N HIS A 209 -4.67 2.45 -20.34
CA HIS A 209 -6.09 2.39 -20.68
C HIS A 209 -6.94 2.84 -19.48
N ARG A 210 -7.98 3.65 -19.77
CA ARG A 210 -8.97 4.04 -18.76
C ARG A 210 -9.63 2.78 -18.22
N CYS A 211 -9.40 2.52 -16.95
CA CYS A 211 -10.04 1.41 -16.27
C CYS A 211 -11.46 1.82 -15.88
N VAL A 212 -12.44 1.28 -16.60
CA VAL A 212 -13.89 1.46 -16.35
C VAL A 212 -14.43 0.43 -15.35
N SER A 213 -13.57 -0.45 -14.82
CA SER A 213 -14.00 -1.48 -13.87
C SER A 213 -14.65 -0.79 -12.67
N PRO A 214 -15.94 -1.06 -12.39
CA PRO A 214 -16.61 -0.49 -11.24
C PRO A 214 -15.83 -0.88 -9.98
N LEU A 215 -15.74 0.04 -9.02
CA LEU A 215 -15.48 -0.37 -7.65
C LEU A 215 -16.52 -1.44 -7.35
N ARG A 216 -16.10 -2.65 -6.94
CA ARG A 216 -17.06 -3.73 -6.62
C ARG A 216 -18.15 -3.12 -5.75
N GLU A 217 -19.41 -3.27 -6.18
CA GLU A 217 -20.54 -2.75 -5.42
C GLU A 217 -20.40 -3.22 -3.99
N HIS A 218 -20.43 -2.25 -3.06
CA HIS A 218 -20.23 -2.53 -1.66
C HIS A 218 -21.33 -3.51 -1.21
N PRO A 219 -21.01 -4.52 -0.38
CA PRO A 219 -22.06 -5.11 0.43
C PRO A 219 -22.72 -3.96 1.21
N PRO A 220 -24.06 -3.92 1.29
CA PRO A 220 -24.78 -2.82 1.93
C PRO A 220 -24.22 -2.55 3.32
N SER A 221 -24.23 -1.27 3.72
CA SER A 221 -23.66 -0.69 4.95
C SER A 221 -24.14 -1.31 6.27
N SER A 222 -25.02 -2.30 6.22
CA SER A 222 -25.20 -3.24 7.31
C SER A 222 -23.90 -4.01 7.50
N ILE A 223 -23.21 -3.73 8.60
CA ILE A 223 -22.21 -4.62 9.20
C ILE A 223 -22.81 -6.03 9.15
N GLN A 224 -22.40 -6.85 8.16
CA GLN A 224 -22.91 -8.20 8.06
C GLN A 224 -22.27 -8.94 9.23
N SER A 225 -23.05 -9.14 10.29
CA SER A 225 -22.69 -10.05 11.34
C SER A 225 -22.41 -11.42 10.71
N ILE A 226 -21.72 -12.29 11.45
CA ILE A 226 -21.53 -13.66 10.96
C ILE A 226 -22.88 -14.34 10.69
N ASP A 227 -23.94 -13.94 11.43
CA ASP A 227 -25.31 -14.41 11.24
C ASP A 227 -25.90 -13.94 9.90
N ASP A 228 -25.72 -12.67 9.55
CA ASP A 228 -26.16 -12.15 8.25
C ASP A 228 -25.42 -12.84 7.09
N THR A 229 -24.13 -13.13 7.28
CA THR A 229 -23.32 -13.85 6.28
C THR A 229 -23.76 -15.29 6.12
N LEU A 230 -24.05 -15.99 7.23
CA LEU A 230 -24.58 -17.34 7.20
C LEU A 230 -25.96 -17.39 6.53
N MET A 231 -26.84 -16.42 6.81
CA MET A 231 -28.14 -16.32 6.15
C MET A 231 -28.03 -16.00 4.65
N ALA A 232 -27.05 -15.18 4.27
CA ALA A 232 -26.78 -14.87 2.86
C ALA A 232 -26.21 -16.08 2.10
N LEU A 233 -25.33 -16.88 2.72
CA LEU A 233 -24.75 -18.08 2.13
C LEU A 233 -25.70 -19.28 2.14
N TYR A 234 -26.55 -19.37 3.17
CA TYR A 234 -27.49 -20.47 3.38
C TYR A 234 -28.90 -19.90 3.62
N PRO A 235 -29.69 -19.65 2.56
CA PRO A 235 -31.02 -19.05 2.67
C PRO A 235 -32.01 -19.86 3.53
N ASN A 236 -31.72 -21.14 3.77
CA ASN A 236 -32.49 -22.00 4.67
C ASN A 236 -32.03 -21.77 6.14
N PRO A 237 -32.91 -21.24 7.03
CA PRO A 237 -32.55 -20.91 8.42
C PRO A 237 -32.03 -22.11 9.22
N VAL A 238 -32.54 -23.31 8.95
CA VAL A 238 -32.13 -24.53 9.63
C VAL A 238 -30.70 -24.91 9.26
N ILE A 239 -30.34 -24.72 8.00
CA ILE A 239 -28.97 -24.98 7.50
C ILE A 239 -28.02 -23.92 8.05
N ALA A 240 -28.38 -22.63 7.98
CA ALA A 240 -27.57 -21.56 8.54
C ALA A 240 -27.29 -21.76 10.05
N GLN A 241 -28.31 -22.15 10.82
CA GLN A 241 -28.18 -22.39 12.25
C GLN A 241 -27.34 -23.65 12.55
N SER A 242 -27.42 -24.68 11.70
CA SER A 242 -26.56 -25.87 11.83
C SER A 242 -25.07 -25.55 11.64
N GLN A 243 -24.74 -24.56 10.80
CA GLN A 243 -23.35 -24.09 10.60
C GLN A 243 -22.83 -23.29 11.80
N LYS A 244 -23.72 -22.57 12.50
CA LYS A 244 -23.38 -21.83 13.73
C LYS A 244 -23.14 -22.72 14.94
N ILE A 245 -23.88 -23.84 15.04
CA ILE A 245 -23.82 -24.78 16.17
C ILE A 245 -22.61 -25.71 16.09
N ARG A 246 -22.10 -25.98 14.88
CA ARG A 246 -20.77 -26.58 14.74
C ARG A 246 -19.80 -25.59 15.37
N SER A 247 -19.22 -25.95 16.52
CA SER A 247 -18.11 -25.21 17.11
C SER A 247 -17.18 -24.86 15.97
N PHE A 248 -17.09 -23.57 15.63
CA PHE A 248 -16.21 -23.23 14.55
C PHE A 248 -14.80 -23.74 15.02
N SER A 249 -14.02 -24.34 14.16
CA SER A 249 -12.57 -24.41 14.31
C SER A 249 -11.97 -23.26 13.48
N PRO A 250 -10.72 -22.84 13.73
CA PRO A 250 -10.01 -21.92 12.84
C PRO A 250 -10.11 -22.33 11.37
N THR A 251 -10.07 -23.64 11.09
CA THR A 251 -10.25 -24.21 9.74
C THR A 251 -11.65 -23.95 9.18
N SER A 252 -12.72 -24.24 9.94
CA SER A 252 -14.09 -24.01 9.46
C SER A 252 -14.43 -22.53 9.30
N TYR A 253 -13.85 -21.65 10.13
CA TYR A 253 -14.01 -20.20 9.97
C TYR A 253 -13.28 -19.70 8.71
N TYR A 254 -12.09 -20.23 8.43
CA TYR A 254 -11.37 -19.96 7.20
C TYR A 254 -12.15 -20.44 5.96
N GLU A 255 -12.73 -21.65 5.99
CA GLU A 255 -13.57 -22.17 4.92
C GLU A 255 -14.83 -21.33 4.70
N LEU A 256 -15.50 -20.92 5.79
CA LEU A 256 -16.64 -20.01 5.72
C LEU A 256 -16.23 -18.66 5.11
N TYR A 257 -15.10 -18.11 5.55
CA TYR A 257 -14.56 -16.86 5.02
C TYR A 257 -14.26 -16.96 3.52
N LEU A 258 -13.61 -18.03 3.07
CA LEU A 258 -13.35 -18.25 1.65
C LEU A 258 -14.64 -18.41 0.85
N ASN A 259 -15.62 -19.15 1.38
CA ASN A 259 -16.91 -19.32 0.73
C ASN A 259 -17.67 -17.98 0.62
N ALA A 260 -17.67 -17.19 1.70
CA ALA A 260 -18.20 -15.83 1.71
C ALA A 260 -17.53 -14.98 0.62
N LEU A 261 -16.19 -14.95 0.62
CA LEU A 261 -15.40 -14.15 -0.32
C LEU A 261 -15.66 -14.55 -1.78
N ASN A 262 -15.77 -15.84 -2.07
CA ASN A 262 -16.10 -16.36 -3.41
C ASN A 262 -17.49 -15.94 -3.88
N ASN A 263 -18.42 -15.70 -2.95
CA ASN A 263 -19.77 -15.18 -3.22
C ASN A 263 -19.83 -13.64 -3.11
N GLY A 264 -18.69 -12.95 -3.06
CA GLY A 264 -18.61 -11.49 -2.99
C GLY A 264 -18.91 -10.91 -1.60
N ILE A 265 -19.06 -11.76 -0.58
CA ILE A 265 -19.27 -11.33 0.80
C ILE A 265 -17.92 -11.20 1.49
N VAL A 266 -17.58 -9.98 1.91
CA VAL A 266 -16.36 -9.72 2.68
C VAL A 266 -16.76 -9.57 4.15
N LEU A 267 -16.39 -10.57 4.96
CA LEU A 267 -16.60 -10.56 6.40
C LEU A 267 -15.78 -9.43 7.04
N ASN A 268 -16.43 -8.59 7.85
CA ASN A 268 -15.71 -7.64 8.69
C ASN A 268 -15.02 -8.41 9.82
N ILE A 269 -13.70 -8.59 9.70
CA ILE A 269 -12.87 -9.28 10.69
C ILE A 269 -12.82 -8.56 12.06
N GLN A 270 -13.34 -7.34 12.15
CA GLN A 270 -13.46 -6.61 13.41
C GLN A 270 -14.75 -6.94 14.16
N ASN A 271 -15.70 -7.62 13.52
CA ASN A 271 -16.84 -8.18 14.24
C ASN A 271 -16.33 -9.18 15.26
N SER A 272 -16.99 -9.23 16.43
CA SER A 272 -16.62 -10.13 17.52
C SER A 272 -16.39 -11.54 16.98
N ASN A 273 -15.17 -12.04 17.18
CA ASN A 273 -14.81 -13.38 16.76
C ASN A 273 -15.80 -14.38 17.41
N PRO A 274 -16.54 -15.19 16.63
CA PRO A 274 -17.47 -16.19 17.17
C PRO A 274 -16.76 -17.22 18.07
N PHE A 275 -15.43 -17.25 18.08
CA PHE A 275 -14.64 -18.15 18.90
C PHE A 275 -14.54 -17.82 20.36
N SER A 276 -14.68 -16.54 20.75
CA SER A 276 -14.43 -16.02 22.12
C SER A 276 -13.73 -17.04 23.04
N HIS A 277 -12.51 -17.45 22.68
CA HIS A 277 -11.79 -18.42 23.50
C HIS A 277 -11.44 -17.68 24.78
N VAL A 278 -11.67 -18.34 25.92
CA VAL A 278 -11.17 -17.88 27.22
C VAL A 278 -9.69 -17.52 27.06
N PRO A 279 -9.22 -16.37 27.57
CA PRO A 279 -7.81 -15.97 27.44
C PRO A 279 -6.89 -17.11 27.86
N MET A 280 -5.87 -17.41 27.03
CA MET A 280 -4.83 -18.40 27.38
C MET A 280 -3.86 -17.91 28.48
N THR A 281 -4.08 -16.72 29.03
CA THR A 281 -3.43 -16.25 30.25
C THR A 281 -4.30 -16.59 31.45
N PRO A 282 -3.80 -17.34 32.45
CA PRO A 282 -4.44 -17.39 33.76
C PRO A 282 -4.44 -15.97 34.34
N LEU A 283 -5.55 -15.61 34.99
CA LEU A 283 -5.65 -14.42 35.84
C LEU A 283 -4.55 -14.41 36.92
#